data_AF-A0A5C5VSY8-F1
#
_entry.id   AF-A0A5C5VSY8-F1
#
_cell.length_a   1.000
_cell.length_b   1.000
_cell.length_c   1.000
_cell.angle_alpha   90.00
_cell.angle_beta   90.00
_cell.angle_gamma   90.00
#
_symmetry.space_group_name_H-M   'P 1'
#
loop_
_entity.id
_entity.type
_entity.pdbx_description
1 polymer ?
#
loop_
_entity_poly.entity_id
_entity_poly.type
_entity_poly.pdbx_seq_one_letter_code
_entity_poly.pdbx_strand_id
1 'polypeptide(L)'
;MHYEDGQQVQARVLQTTSPINPGDSGGPIVNNNGELVGINSSGNTKARLVSYAIDIREVRAFLTAYAGEGNPTDDAPRDLLAAWPL
;
A
#
# COMPACT_ATOMS: atom_id res chain seq x y z
N MET A 1 0.89 9.96 -2.25
CA MET A 1 -0.27 9.40 -2.98
C MET A 1 -1.48 10.27 -2.65
N HIS A 2 -2.31 10.64 -3.62
CA HIS A 2 -3.54 11.40 -3.42
C HIS A 2 -4.75 10.49 -3.70
N TYR A 3 -5.62 10.31 -2.71
CA TYR A 3 -6.83 9.48 -2.82
C TYR A 3 -8.08 10.34 -3.00
N GLU A 4 -9.18 9.74 -3.48
CA GLU A 4 -10.42 10.46 -3.84
C GLU A 4 -11.12 11.12 -2.65
N ASP A 5 -10.88 10.62 -1.44
CA ASP A 5 -11.35 11.18 -0.16
C ASP A 5 -10.50 12.38 0.32
N GLY A 6 -9.48 12.77 -0.42
CA GLY A 6 -8.56 13.85 -0.06
C GLY A 6 -7.41 13.41 0.84
N GLN A 7 -7.31 12.13 1.20
CA GLN A 7 -6.20 11.62 2.00
C GLN A 7 -4.88 11.77 1.23
N GLN A 8 -3.88 12.32 1.91
CA GLN A 8 -2.52 12.43 1.41
C GLN A 8 -1.57 11.63 2.28
N VAL A 9 -1.02 10.57 1.70
CA VAL A 9 -0.02 9.73 2.35
C VAL A 9 1.32 9.93 1.68
N GLN A 10 2.32 10.33 2.48
CA GLN A 10 3.72 10.26 2.08
C GLN A 10 4.22 8.85 2.34
N ALA A 11 4.73 8.21 1.30
CA ALA A 11 5.25 6.85 1.38
C ALA A 11 6.43 6.70 0.42
N ARG A 12 7.41 5.86 0.79
CA ARG A 12 8.37 5.35 -0.16
C ARG A 12 7.66 4.48 -1.19
N VAL A 13 7.93 4.77 -2.46
CA VAL A 13 7.36 4.04 -3.58
C VAL A 13 8.44 3.41 -4.45
N LEU A 14 8.08 2.30 -5.07
CA LEU A 14 8.80 1.73 -6.19
C LEU A 14 8.21 2.26 -7.49
N GLN A 15 9.09 2.68 -8.40
CA GLN A 15 8.70 2.99 -9.76
C GLN A 15 8.88 1.74 -10.62
N THR A 16 7.86 1.40 -11.40
CA THR A 16 7.91 0.26 -12.33
C THR A 16 7.35 0.64 -13.69
N THR A 17 7.82 -0.07 -14.72
CA THR A 17 7.28 -0.02 -16.07
C THR A 17 6.22 -1.11 -16.29
N SER A 18 5.93 -1.93 -15.28
CA SER A 18 4.83 -2.88 -15.34
C SER A 18 3.50 -2.13 -15.52
N PRO A 19 2.63 -2.58 -16.44
CA PRO A 19 1.27 -2.06 -16.52
C PRO A 19 0.57 -2.33 -15.19
N ILE A 20 0.05 -1.28 -14.54
CA ILE A 20 -0.83 -1.40 -13.36
C ILE A 20 -2.18 -0.82 -13.77
N ASN A 21 -3.21 -1.67 -13.78
CA ASN A 21 -4.57 -1.32 -14.15
C ASN A 21 -5.51 -1.41 -12.93
N PRO A 22 -6.74 -0.89 -13.03
CA PRO A 22 -7.79 -1.20 -12.06
C PRO A 22 -7.93 -2.72 -11.90
N GLY A 23 -7.93 -3.20 -10.65
CA GLY A 23 -7.95 -4.63 -10.32
C GLY A 23 -6.59 -5.23 -9.97
N ASP A 24 -5.47 -4.64 -10.43
CA ASP A 24 -4.11 -5.10 -10.05
C ASP A 24 -3.69 -4.61 -8.66
N SER A 25 -4.47 -3.67 -8.10
CA SER A 25 -4.22 -3.03 -6.80
C SER A 25 -4.24 -4.06 -5.67
N GLY A 26 -3.26 -4.00 -4.79
CA GLY A 26 -3.03 -4.99 -3.74
C GLY A 26 -2.18 -6.19 -4.19
N GLY A 27 -1.94 -6.36 -5.49
CA GLY A 27 -1.10 -7.45 -6.02
C GLY A 27 0.39 -7.31 -5.64
N PRO A 28 1.13 -8.42 -5.55
CA PRO A 28 2.54 -8.41 -5.18
C PRO A 28 3.44 -7.98 -6.35
N ILE A 29 4.51 -7.24 -6.04
CA ILE A 29 5.69 -7.10 -6.89
C ILE A 29 6.81 -7.92 -6.28
N VAL A 30 7.40 -8.82 -7.08
CA VAL A 30 8.52 -9.67 -6.66
C VAL A 30 9.78 -9.39 -7.47
N ASN A 31 10.95 -9.62 -6.88
CA ASN A 31 12.22 -9.62 -7.62
C ASN A 31 12.46 -10.96 -8.33
N ASN A 32 13.63 -11.11 -8.98
CA ASN A 32 13.99 -12.32 -9.72
C ASN A 32 14.11 -13.59 -8.86
N ASN A 33 14.19 -13.45 -7.54
CA ASN A 33 14.21 -14.57 -6.59
C ASN A 33 12.81 -14.93 -6.08
N GLY A 34 11.76 -14.22 -6.52
CA GLY A 34 10.39 -14.39 -6.00
C GLY A 34 10.17 -13.69 -4.65
N GLU A 35 11.09 -12.83 -4.20
CA GLU A 35 10.95 -12.12 -2.93
C GLU A 35 10.07 -10.89 -3.10
N LEU A 36 9.11 -10.70 -2.18
CA LEU A 36 8.20 -9.55 -2.19
C LEU A 36 8.97 -8.24 -1.95
N VAL A 37 8.92 -7.33 -2.91
CA VAL A 37 9.59 -6.02 -2.86
C VAL A 37 8.61 -4.85 -2.81
N GLY A 38 7.35 -5.04 -3.23
CA GLY A 38 6.33 -4.00 -3.11
C GLY A 38 4.92 -4.51 -3.34
N ILE A 39 3.96 -3.61 -3.13
CA ILE A 39 2.53 -3.85 -3.32
C ILE A 39 2.01 -2.87 -4.37
N ASN A 40 1.39 -3.41 -5.42
CA ASN A 40 0.74 -2.59 -6.43
C ASN A 40 -0.29 -1.68 -5.78
N SER A 41 -0.19 -0.39 -6.06
CA SER A 41 -1.18 0.58 -5.62
C SER A 41 -1.75 1.26 -6.85
N SER A 42 -3.07 1.35 -6.94
CA SER A 42 -3.73 2.14 -7.96
C SER A 42 -3.35 3.61 -7.77
N GLY A 43 -2.44 4.09 -8.62
CA GLY A 43 -1.99 5.48 -8.62
C GLY A 43 -2.14 6.09 -10.01
N ASN A 44 -2.87 7.21 -10.08
CA ASN A 44 -3.06 8.13 -11.21
C ASN A 44 -3.22 7.47 -12.60
N THR A 45 -4.46 7.25 -13.00
CA THR A 45 -4.87 6.76 -14.34
C THR A 45 -4.41 7.62 -15.53
N LYS A 46 -3.82 8.81 -15.28
CA LYS A 46 -3.32 9.72 -16.32
C LYS A 46 -1.81 9.59 -16.59
N ALA A 47 -1.05 8.89 -15.73
CA ALA A 47 0.37 8.67 -15.96
C ALA A 47 0.57 7.49 -16.93
N ARG A 48 1.02 7.77 -18.15
CA ARG A 48 1.37 6.74 -19.13
C ARG A 48 2.84 6.34 -18.94
N LEU A 49 3.11 5.03 -18.91
CA LEU A 49 4.45 4.41 -18.86
C LEU A 49 5.22 4.52 -17.54
N VAL A 50 4.59 5.03 -16.46
CA VAL A 50 5.17 5.05 -15.12
C VAL A 50 4.09 4.64 -14.12
N SER A 51 4.32 3.53 -13.43
CA SER A 51 3.45 3.03 -12.38
C SER A 51 4.18 3.08 -11.04
N TYR A 52 3.44 3.29 -9.95
CA TYR A 52 3.98 3.33 -8.60
C TYR A 52 3.40 2.21 -7.74
N ALA A 53 4.26 1.59 -6.96
CA ALA A 53 3.89 0.60 -5.96
C ALA A 53 4.41 1.01 -4.59
N ILE A 54 3.73 0.60 -3.53
CA ILE A 54 4.17 0.84 -2.15
C ILE A 54 5.37 -0.06 -1.88
N ASP A 55 6.48 0.52 -1.41
CA ASP A 55 7.67 -0.25 -1.05
C ASP A 55 7.38 -1.18 0.14
N ILE A 56 7.85 -2.43 0.10
CA ILE A 56 7.58 -3.40 1.17
C ILE A 56 8.09 -2.93 2.55
N ARG A 57 9.07 -2.02 2.59
CA ARG A 57 9.56 -1.42 3.84
C ARG A 57 8.52 -0.54 4.51
N GLU A 58 7.64 0.13 3.77
CA GLU A 58 6.53 0.92 4.33
C GLU A 58 5.54 0.00 5.04
N VAL A 59 5.16 -1.10 4.38
CA VAL A 59 4.24 -2.10 4.96
C VAL A 59 4.84 -2.71 6.23
N ARG A 60 6.14 -3.04 6.21
CA ARG A 60 6.83 -3.57 7.39
C ARG A 60 6.90 -2.55 8.53
N ALA A 61 7.22 -1.30 8.23
CA ALA A 61 7.29 -0.23 9.22
C ALA A 61 5.92 0.02 9.85
N PHE A 62 4.87 0.08 9.02
CA PHE A 62 3.48 0.16 9.45
C PHE A 62 3.13 -0.99 10.39
N LEU A 63 3.28 -2.24 9.95
CA LEU A 63 2.95 -3.40 10.77
C LEU A 63 3.76 -3.43 12.08
N THR A 64 5.02 -3.01 12.06
CA THR A 64 5.85 -2.95 13.27
C THR A 64 5.37 -1.88 14.24
N ALA A 65 5.00 -0.70 13.74
CA ALA A 65 4.46 0.38 14.57
C ALA A 65 3.16 -0.02 15.29
N TYR A 66 2.32 -0.83 14.62
CA TYR A 66 1.04 -1.29 15.16
C TYR A 66 1.09 -2.66 15.84
N ALA A 67 2.17 -3.44 15.70
CA ALA A 67 2.35 -4.70 16.40
C ALA A 67 2.70 -4.51 17.90
N GLY A 68 3.10 -3.30 18.30
CA GLY A 68 3.48 -2.96 19.69
C GLY A 68 2.32 -2.56 20.61
N GLU A 69 1.13 -2.30 20.09
CA GLU A 69 -0.07 -1.95 20.87
C GLU A 69 -1.28 -2.68 20.28
N GLY A 70 -1.67 -3.81 20.89
CA GLY A 70 -2.92 -4.51 20.59
C GLY A 70 -3.08 -4.89 19.10
N ASN A 71 -2.47 -6.00 18.70
CA ASN A 71 -2.65 -6.62 17.39
C ASN A 71 -4.12 -6.53 16.91
N PRO A 72 -4.44 -5.81 15.82
CA PRO A 72 -5.79 -5.83 15.29
C PRO A 72 -6.03 -7.20 14.67
N THR A 73 -6.67 -8.06 15.45
CA THR A 73 -7.15 -9.36 15.02
C THR A 73 -8.44 -9.19 14.22
N ASP A 74 -8.81 -10.16 13.38
CA ASP A 74 -10.00 -10.09 12.50
C ASP A 74 -11.33 -9.90 13.26
N ASP A 75 -11.32 -10.06 14.58
CA ASP A 75 -12.39 -9.82 15.55
C ASP A 75 -12.37 -8.41 16.18
N ALA A 76 -11.45 -7.55 15.78
CA ALA A 76 -11.48 -6.13 16.14
C ALA A 76 -12.82 -5.53 15.68
N PRO A 77 -13.60 -4.90 16.59
CA PRO A 77 -14.86 -4.26 16.25
C PRO A 77 -14.70 -3.37 15.01
N ARG A 78 -15.62 -3.44 14.05
CA ARG A 78 -15.57 -2.68 12.78
C ARG A 78 -15.45 -1.16 12.99
N ASP A 79 -15.77 -0.72 14.19
CA ASP A 79 -15.68 0.60 14.80
C ASP A 79 -14.24 1.05 15.14
N LEU A 80 -13.26 0.14 15.24
CA LEU A 80 -11.84 0.49 15.38
C LEU A 80 -11.19 0.93 14.05
N LEU A 81 -11.71 0.47 12.90
CA LEU A 81 -11.28 0.97 11.58
C LEU A 81 -11.75 2.40 11.31
N ALA A 82 -12.79 2.87 12.00
CA ALA A 82 -13.31 4.23 11.89
C ALA A 82 -12.57 5.25 12.78
N ALA A 83 -11.76 4.79 13.74
CA ALA A 83 -10.95 5.62 14.62
C ALA A 83 -9.53 5.88 14.07
N TRP A 84 -9.23 5.43 12.85
CA TRP A 84 -7.98 5.75 12.16
C TRP A 84 -7.97 7.26 11.83
N PRO A 85 -6.99 8.05 12.28
CA PRO A 85 -6.95 9.47 11.93
C PRO A 85 -6.60 9.58 10.44
N LEU A 86 -7.53 10.12 9.67
CA LEU A 86 -7.24 10.72 8.35
C LEU A 86 -6.40 11.98 8.52
#